data_AF-A0A699JPX8-F1
#
_entry.id   AF-A0A699JPX8-F1
#
_cell.length_a   1.000
_cell.length_b   1.000
_cell.length_c   1.000
_cell.angle_alpha   90.00
_cell.angle_beta   90.00
_cell.angle_gamma   90.00
#
_symmetry.space_group_name_H-M   'P 1'
#
loop_
_entity.id
_entity.type
_entity.pdbx_description
1 polymer ?
#
loop_
_entity_poly.entity_id
_entity_poly.type
_entity_poly.pdbx_seq_one_letter_code
_entity_poly.pdbx_strand_id
1 'polypeptide(L)'
;MSNQLEDIQAAGFDTGPPMLDKTDFESWKQRIRLYCKGKDHESPFFSILTKTFHNLKRIDSELTFVQQISFFKQHKGENIHDYYVRFTKLINNMRYIKMTMPKIQLNSKFVNNMLPAWGRFETVVKLNRGLKESNHDQLYAYLKQHESHANKNKMQMERLFQHSHDPLALVFNALPYQYTSSSFVPPQSSFIPPVPYQP
;
A
#
# COMPACT_ATOMS: atom_id res chain seq x y z
N MET A 1 43.24 -25.46 7.75
CA MET A 1 41.85 -25.02 7.50
C MET A 1 40.99 -25.79 8.49
N SER A 2 40.75 -25.20 9.66
CA SER A 2 40.09 -25.88 10.78
C SER A 2 38.58 -25.76 10.63
N ASN A 3 37.89 -26.90 10.61
CA ASN A 3 36.45 -27.02 10.50
C ASN A 3 35.80 -26.53 11.80
N GLN A 4 35.29 -25.29 11.82
CA GLN A 4 34.49 -24.75 12.94
C GLN A 4 33.19 -25.52 13.23
N LEU A 5 32.86 -26.53 12.42
CA LEU A 5 31.68 -27.38 12.61
C LEU A 5 31.91 -28.51 13.65
N GLU A 6 33.15 -28.98 13.81
CA GLU A 6 33.49 -30.06 14.74
C GLU A 6 33.65 -29.55 16.18
N ASP A 7 34.13 -28.31 16.36
CA ASP A 7 34.30 -27.69 17.68
C ASP A 7 32.99 -27.34 18.38
N ILE A 8 31.85 -27.36 17.66
CA ILE A 8 30.51 -27.15 18.23
C ILE A 8 29.94 -28.48 18.78
N GLN A 9 30.45 -29.64 18.36
CA GLN A 9 29.93 -30.94 18.78
C GLN A 9 30.52 -31.43 20.12
N ALA A 10 31.60 -30.83 20.62
CA ALA A 10 32.30 -31.30 21.81
C ALA A 10 31.85 -30.65 23.14
N ALA A 11 31.10 -29.54 23.12
CA ALA A 11 30.72 -28.81 24.33
C ALA A 11 29.20 -28.76 24.53
N GLY A 12 28.64 -29.79 25.16
CA GLY A 12 27.27 -29.69 25.71
C GLY A 12 26.40 -30.93 25.66
N PHE A 13 26.96 -32.13 25.75
CA PHE A 13 26.18 -33.23 26.31
C PHE A 13 26.18 -33.07 27.85
N ASP A 14 25.03 -32.61 28.37
CA ASP A 14 24.41 -33.13 29.60
C ASP A 14 24.37 -32.37 30.96
N THR A 15 24.26 -31.03 31.04
CA THR A 15 23.97 -30.39 32.36
C THR A 15 22.92 -29.27 32.43
N GLY A 16 22.35 -28.77 31.32
CA GLY A 16 21.23 -27.83 31.42
C GLY A 16 20.82 -27.12 30.13
N PRO A 17 19.72 -26.36 30.15
CA PRO A 17 19.26 -25.59 29.00
C PRO A 17 20.26 -24.46 28.67
N PRO A 18 20.55 -24.17 27.38
CA PRO A 18 21.38 -23.04 27.01
C PRO A 18 20.75 -21.73 27.47
N MET A 19 21.56 -20.89 28.13
CA MET A 19 21.13 -19.57 28.60
C MET A 19 20.77 -18.66 27.43
N LEU A 20 19.70 -17.85 27.59
CA LEU A 20 19.25 -16.90 26.57
C LEU A 20 20.35 -15.88 26.26
N ASP A 21 20.81 -15.88 25.01
CA ASP A 21 21.63 -14.82 24.46
C ASP A 21 20.71 -13.71 23.90
N LYS A 22 20.79 -12.52 24.49
CA LYS A 22 20.00 -11.35 24.06
C LYS A 22 20.58 -10.64 22.84
N THR A 23 21.84 -10.92 22.51
CA THR A 23 22.56 -10.32 21.39
C THR A 23 22.45 -11.16 20.12
N ASP A 24 22.32 -12.48 20.26
CA ASP A 24 22.15 -13.42 19.15
C ASP A 24 21.03 -14.43 19.42
N PHE A 25 19.80 -13.96 19.22
CA PHE A 25 18.60 -14.76 19.42
C PHE A 25 18.53 -15.98 18.48
N GLU A 26 19.03 -15.88 17.25
CA GLU A 26 18.96 -16.98 16.28
C GLU A 26 19.94 -18.10 16.63
N SER A 27 21.15 -17.77 17.09
CA SER A 27 22.10 -18.77 17.62
C SER A 27 21.54 -19.49 18.85
N TRP A 28 20.98 -18.73 19.82
CA TRP A 28 20.33 -19.34 20.98
C TRP A 28 19.17 -20.26 20.58
N LYS A 29 18.32 -19.83 19.63
CA LYS A 29 17.19 -20.61 19.10
C LYS A 29 17.62 -21.89 18.39
N GLN A 30 18.78 -21.92 17.73
CA GLN A 30 19.34 -23.17 17.19
C GLN A 30 19.82 -24.10 18.31
N ARG A 31 20.55 -23.58 19.29
CA ARG A 31 21.09 -24.36 20.42
C ARG A 31 19.99 -25.01 21.27
N ILE A 32 18.95 -24.26 21.62
CA ILE A 32 17.82 -24.78 22.39
C ILE A 32 16.98 -25.78 21.58
N ARG A 33 16.89 -25.65 20.26
CA ARG A 33 16.24 -26.64 19.38
C ARG A 33 17.01 -27.96 19.35
N LEU A 34 18.34 -27.90 19.33
CA LEU A 34 19.19 -29.09 19.40
C LEU A 34 19.10 -29.76 20.78
N TYR A 35 19.13 -28.97 21.86
CA TYR A 35 18.89 -29.44 23.23
C TYR A 35 17.57 -30.21 23.36
N CYS A 36 16.48 -29.67 22.79
CA CYS A 36 15.17 -30.31 22.78
C CYS A 36 15.14 -31.64 22.00
N LYS A 37 15.93 -31.80 20.93
CA LYS A 37 15.90 -33.03 20.12
C LYS A 37 16.47 -34.25 20.85
N GLY A 38 17.32 -34.04 21.87
CA GLY A 38 18.01 -35.12 22.60
C GLY A 38 17.44 -35.43 23.99
N LYS A 39 16.27 -34.89 24.37
CA LYS A 39 15.67 -35.09 25.70
C LYS A 39 14.35 -35.85 25.61
N ASP A 40 14.09 -36.69 26.62
CA ASP A 40 12.83 -37.41 26.77
C ASP A 40 11.65 -36.46 26.88
N HIS A 41 10.65 -36.66 26.03
CA HIS A 41 9.53 -35.73 25.83
C HIS A 41 8.51 -35.70 26.98
N GLU A 42 8.69 -36.54 27.99
CA GLU A 42 7.77 -36.69 29.12
C GLU A 42 8.01 -35.68 30.26
N SER A 43 9.11 -34.92 30.21
CA SER A 43 9.36 -33.88 31.21
C SER A 43 8.37 -32.71 31.08
N PRO A 44 7.73 -32.26 32.18
CA PRO A 44 6.93 -31.03 32.18
C PRO A 44 7.69 -29.81 31.63
N PHE A 45 9.00 -29.74 31.86
CA PHE A 45 9.87 -28.69 31.33
C PHE A 45 9.91 -28.69 29.81
N PHE A 46 10.03 -29.87 29.19
CA PHE A 46 10.03 -30.02 27.74
C PHE A 46 8.69 -29.59 27.11
N SER A 47 7.57 -29.94 27.77
CA SER A 47 6.23 -29.49 27.35
C SER A 47 6.08 -27.97 27.39
N ILE A 48 6.57 -27.32 28.45
CA ILE A 48 6.56 -25.86 28.57
C ILE A 48 7.43 -25.23 27.48
N LEU A 49 8.66 -25.72 27.30
CA LEU A 49 9.62 -25.20 26.34
C LEU A 49 9.12 -25.31 24.89
N THR A 50 8.55 -26.46 24.52
CA THR A 50 8.00 -26.64 23.17
C THR A 50 6.78 -25.76 22.91
N LYS A 51 5.91 -25.57 23.91
CA LYS A 51 4.77 -24.63 23.82
C LYS A 51 5.25 -23.19 23.70
N THR A 52 6.25 -22.76 24.46
CA THR A 52 6.79 -21.39 24.37
C THR A 52 7.44 -21.14 23.02
N PHE A 53 8.21 -22.07 22.45
CA PHE A 53 8.76 -21.93 21.10
C PHE A 53 7.71 -21.87 20.01
N HIS A 54 6.66 -22.70 20.09
CA HIS A 54 5.55 -22.62 19.14
C HIS A 54 4.84 -21.27 19.24
N ASN A 55 4.59 -20.77 20.45
CA ASN A 55 4.00 -19.46 20.66
C ASN A 55 4.89 -18.33 20.12
N LEU A 56 6.20 -18.37 20.36
CA LEU A 56 7.15 -17.38 19.82
C LEU A 56 7.16 -17.38 18.29
N LYS A 57 7.27 -18.54 17.64
CA LYS A 57 7.20 -18.64 16.18
C LYS A 57 5.87 -18.13 15.63
N ARG A 58 4.77 -18.41 16.33
CA ARG A 58 3.45 -17.88 15.99
C ARG A 58 3.46 -16.35 16.07
N ILE A 59 3.94 -15.78 17.18
CA ILE A 59 4.03 -14.32 17.39
C ILE A 59 4.90 -13.66 16.32
N ASP A 60 6.09 -14.20 16.01
CA ASP A 60 6.97 -13.67 14.96
C ASP A 60 6.26 -13.64 13.60
N SER A 61 5.55 -14.72 13.26
CA SER A 61 4.78 -14.81 12.02
C SER A 61 3.60 -13.84 11.96
N GLU A 62 2.89 -13.65 13.08
CA GLU A 62 1.80 -12.68 13.21
C GLU A 62 2.32 -11.24 13.07
N LEU A 63 3.45 -10.91 13.71
CA LEU A 63 4.04 -9.58 13.68
C LEU A 63 4.52 -9.20 12.27
N THR A 64 5.20 -10.13 11.60
CA THR A 64 5.62 -9.99 10.19
C THR A 64 4.41 -9.74 9.29
N PHE A 65 3.29 -10.40 9.57
CA PHE A 65 2.08 -10.27 8.78
C PHE A 65 1.35 -8.95 9.03
N VAL A 66 1.29 -8.49 10.28
CA VAL A 66 0.75 -7.17 10.63
C VAL A 66 1.52 -6.06 9.92
N GLN A 67 2.84 -6.19 9.80
CA GLN A 67 3.66 -5.28 9.01
C GLN A 67 3.30 -5.34 7.52
N GLN A 68 3.17 -6.54 6.94
CA GLN A 68 2.74 -6.69 5.54
C GLN A 68 1.36 -6.06 5.27
N ILE A 69 0.38 -6.25 6.15
CA ILE A 69 -0.93 -5.58 6.06
C ILE A 69 -0.77 -4.06 6.15
N SER A 70 0.05 -3.59 7.08
CA SER A 70 0.22 -2.16 7.35
C SER A 70 0.81 -1.42 6.14
N PHE A 71 1.79 -2.02 5.47
CA PHE A 71 2.44 -1.44 4.29
C PHE A 71 1.77 -1.79 2.95
N PHE A 72 0.73 -2.64 2.95
CA PHE A 72 0.06 -3.04 1.72
C PHE A 72 -0.56 -1.82 1.03
N LYS A 73 -0.13 -1.52 -0.20
CA LYS A 73 -0.71 -0.46 -1.03
C LYS A 73 -0.53 -0.75 -2.51
N GLN A 74 -1.38 -0.15 -3.34
CA GLN A 74 -1.23 -0.21 -4.78
C GLN A 74 0.05 0.52 -5.19
N HIS A 75 0.87 -0.13 -5.99
CA HIS A 75 2.14 0.43 -6.47
C HIS A 75 1.91 1.38 -7.65
N LYS A 76 2.80 2.36 -7.84
CA LYS A 76 2.76 3.23 -9.02
C LYS A 76 2.95 2.36 -10.27
N GLY A 77 2.02 2.46 -11.22
CA GLY A 77 2.06 1.69 -12.47
C GLY A 77 1.40 0.31 -12.38
N GLU A 78 1.01 -0.14 -11.20
CA GLU A 78 0.28 -1.39 -11.02
C GLU A 78 -1.17 -1.26 -11.49
N ASN A 79 -1.60 -2.16 -12.38
CA ASN A 79 -3.00 -2.22 -12.81
C ASN A 79 -3.89 -2.85 -11.72
N ILE A 80 -5.21 -2.73 -11.88
CA ILE A 80 -6.15 -3.20 -10.84
C ILE A 80 -6.14 -4.73 -10.67
N HIS A 81 -5.81 -5.48 -11.72
CA HIS A 81 -5.77 -6.93 -11.68
C HIS A 81 -4.57 -7.43 -10.85
N ASP A 82 -3.38 -6.92 -11.13
CA ASP A 82 -2.16 -7.28 -10.39
C ASP A 82 -2.28 -6.91 -8.90
N TYR A 83 -2.85 -5.74 -8.61
CA TYR A 83 -3.18 -5.32 -7.25
C TYR A 83 -4.11 -6.32 -6.54
N TYR A 84 -5.18 -6.75 -7.23
CA TYR A 84 -6.12 -7.74 -6.71
C TYR A 84 -5.46 -9.11 -6.48
N VAL A 85 -4.62 -9.58 -7.40
CA VAL A 85 -3.87 -10.84 -7.23
C VAL A 85 -2.96 -10.80 -6.00
N ARG A 86 -2.27 -9.68 -5.75
CA ARG A 86 -1.49 -9.51 -4.51
C ARG A 86 -2.37 -9.48 -3.27
N PHE A 87 -3.54 -8.88 -3.36
CA PHE A 87 -4.48 -8.81 -2.26
C PHE A 87 -5.06 -10.19 -1.90
N THR A 88 -5.42 -11.01 -2.88
CA THR A 88 -5.88 -12.39 -2.63
C THR A 88 -4.77 -13.26 -2.05
N LYS A 89 -3.52 -13.08 -2.49
CA LYS A 89 -2.35 -13.72 -1.87
C LYS A 89 -2.20 -13.32 -0.39
N LEU A 90 -2.38 -12.04 -0.06
CA LEU A 90 -2.40 -11.57 1.33
C LEU A 90 -3.51 -12.28 2.14
N ILE A 91 -4.73 -12.36 1.60
CA ILE A 91 -5.84 -13.06 2.28
C ILE A 91 -5.54 -14.54 2.52
N ASN A 92 -4.99 -15.22 1.52
CA ASN A 92 -4.64 -16.64 1.65
C ASN A 92 -3.56 -16.87 2.71
N ASN A 93 -2.57 -15.99 2.77
CA ASN A 93 -1.54 -16.04 3.80
C ASN A 93 -2.11 -15.78 5.21
N MET A 94 -3.09 -14.85 5.37
CA MET A 94 -3.80 -14.64 6.65
C MET A 94 -4.47 -15.93 7.13
N ARG A 95 -5.18 -16.61 6.22
CA ARG A 95 -5.87 -17.86 6.53
C ARG A 95 -4.89 -18.97 6.93
N TYR A 96 -3.73 -19.04 6.27
CA TYR A 96 -2.69 -20.02 6.59
C TYR A 96 -2.19 -19.88 8.04
N ILE A 97 -1.96 -18.65 8.51
CA ILE A 97 -1.55 -18.38 9.91
C ILE A 97 -2.72 -18.32 10.90
N LYS A 98 -3.93 -18.70 10.49
CA LYS A 98 -5.16 -18.65 11.28
C LYS A 98 -5.51 -17.25 11.80
N MET A 99 -5.06 -16.19 11.12
CA MET A 99 -5.43 -14.83 11.46
C MET A 99 -6.73 -14.45 10.72
N THR A 100 -7.70 -13.93 11.48
CA THR A 100 -9.01 -13.54 10.94
C THR A 100 -9.15 -12.03 10.90
N MET A 101 -9.53 -11.50 9.73
CA MET A 101 -9.90 -10.10 9.56
C MET A 101 -11.38 -10.02 9.13
N PRO A 102 -12.23 -9.23 9.81
CA PRO A 102 -13.62 -9.04 9.41
C PRO A 102 -13.73 -8.56 7.97
N LYS A 103 -14.74 -9.06 7.24
CA LYS A 103 -14.96 -8.72 5.82
C LYS A 103 -14.97 -7.21 5.55
N ILE A 104 -15.65 -6.45 6.42
CA ILE A 104 -15.72 -4.98 6.29
C ILE A 104 -14.34 -4.31 6.42
N GLN A 105 -13.48 -4.80 7.31
CA GLN A 105 -12.13 -4.28 7.48
C GLN A 105 -11.26 -4.64 6.27
N LEU A 106 -11.38 -5.87 5.77
CA LEU A 106 -10.68 -6.34 4.59
C LEU A 106 -11.05 -5.50 3.35
N ASN A 107 -12.35 -5.32 3.11
CA ASN A 107 -12.87 -4.50 2.02
C ASN A 107 -12.43 -3.03 2.16
N SER A 108 -12.45 -2.48 3.38
CA SER A 108 -12.00 -1.11 3.63
C SER A 108 -10.51 -0.97 3.33
N LYS A 109 -9.70 -1.94 3.75
CA LYS A 109 -8.25 -1.97 3.49
C LYS A 109 -7.96 -2.08 1.99
N PHE A 110 -8.69 -2.93 1.27
CA PHE A 110 -8.56 -3.06 -0.18
C PHE A 110 -8.79 -1.73 -0.90
N VAL A 111 -9.85 -1.00 -0.53
CA VAL A 111 -10.25 0.22 -1.22
C VAL A 111 -9.37 1.41 -0.82
N ASN A 112 -9.11 1.61 0.48
CA ASN A 112 -8.35 2.76 1.00
C ASN A 112 -6.88 2.77 0.54
N ASN A 113 -6.35 1.61 0.15
CA ASN A 113 -4.95 1.45 -0.20
C ASN A 113 -4.70 1.49 -1.72
N MET A 114 -5.73 1.85 -2.50
CA MET A 114 -5.61 2.09 -3.94
C MET A 114 -4.99 3.47 -4.24
N LEU A 115 -4.54 3.65 -5.49
CA LEU A 115 -4.04 4.95 -5.94
C LEU A 115 -5.17 6.01 -5.95
N PRO A 116 -4.85 7.30 -5.72
CA PRO A 116 -5.84 8.38 -5.68
C PRO A 116 -6.72 8.51 -6.93
N ALA A 117 -6.26 8.01 -8.09
CA ALA A 117 -7.04 7.95 -9.33
C ALA A 117 -8.39 7.21 -9.18
N TRP A 118 -8.50 6.32 -8.18
CA TRP A 118 -9.70 5.57 -7.85
C TRP A 118 -10.65 6.28 -6.89
N GLY A 119 -10.29 7.45 -6.36
CA GLY A 119 -10.96 8.09 -5.22
C GLY A 119 -12.49 8.23 -5.36
N ARG A 120 -13.00 8.61 -6.54
CA ARG A 120 -14.46 8.70 -6.75
C ARG A 120 -15.19 7.34 -6.67
N PHE A 121 -14.55 6.27 -7.11
CA PHE A 121 -15.12 4.91 -7.06
C PHE A 121 -15.05 4.38 -5.64
N GLU A 122 -13.97 4.68 -4.93
CA GLU A 122 -13.85 4.42 -3.50
C GLU A 122 -14.99 5.08 -2.72
N THR A 123 -15.31 6.34 -2.99
CA THR A 123 -16.44 7.04 -2.34
C THR A 123 -17.77 6.34 -2.64
N VAL A 124 -18.03 5.95 -3.88
CA VAL A 124 -19.26 5.24 -4.27
C VAL A 124 -19.36 3.88 -3.56
N VAL A 125 -18.28 3.12 -3.52
CA VAL A 125 -18.22 1.82 -2.81
C VAL A 125 -18.48 1.98 -1.31
N LYS A 126 -17.94 3.05 -0.70
CA LYS A 126 -18.13 3.38 0.71
C LYS A 126 -19.56 3.79 1.04
N LEU A 127 -20.21 4.55 0.17
CA LEU A 127 -21.57 5.06 0.39
C LEU A 127 -22.65 3.99 0.16
N ASN A 128 -22.47 3.10 -0.81
CA ASN A 128 -23.53 2.17 -1.24
C ASN A 128 -23.62 0.86 -0.43
N ARG A 129 -23.26 0.86 0.86
CA ARG A 129 -23.13 -0.36 1.71
C ARG A 129 -22.18 -1.44 1.16
N GLY A 130 -21.48 -1.18 0.05
CA GLY A 130 -20.63 -2.16 -0.66
C GLY A 130 -19.55 -2.77 0.20
N LEU A 131 -19.03 -2.03 1.19
CA LEU A 131 -18.04 -2.57 2.14
C LEU A 131 -18.61 -3.66 3.07
N LYS A 132 -19.89 -3.56 3.46
CA LYS A 132 -20.55 -4.48 4.39
C LYS A 132 -21.16 -5.68 3.68
N GLU A 133 -21.81 -5.43 2.54
CA GLU A 133 -22.62 -6.44 1.86
C GLU A 133 -21.78 -7.21 0.84
N SER A 134 -20.91 -6.54 0.09
CA SER A 134 -20.10 -7.18 -0.95
C SER A 134 -18.89 -7.95 -0.40
N ASN A 135 -18.42 -8.94 -1.15
CA ASN A 135 -17.11 -9.55 -0.95
C ASN A 135 -16.04 -8.86 -1.83
N HIS A 136 -14.77 -9.21 -1.64
CA HIS A 136 -13.65 -8.59 -2.36
C HIS A 136 -13.68 -8.89 -3.88
N ASP A 137 -14.25 -10.02 -4.31
CA ASP A 137 -14.37 -10.37 -5.73
C ASP A 137 -15.39 -9.48 -6.45
N GLN A 138 -16.51 -9.20 -5.78
CA GLN A 138 -17.53 -8.27 -6.29
C GLN A 138 -16.99 -6.84 -6.38
N LEU A 139 -16.23 -6.41 -5.36
CA LEU A 139 -15.57 -5.10 -5.39
C LEU A 139 -14.55 -5.04 -6.53
N TYR A 140 -13.78 -6.10 -6.73
CA TYR A 140 -12.85 -6.20 -7.85
C TYR A 140 -13.55 -6.12 -9.20
N ALA A 141 -14.64 -6.87 -9.42
CA ALA A 141 -15.40 -6.83 -10.67
C ALA A 141 -15.93 -5.42 -10.97
N TYR A 142 -16.47 -4.74 -9.96
CA TYR A 142 -16.90 -3.35 -10.07
C TYR A 142 -15.75 -2.41 -10.47
N LEU A 143 -14.60 -2.50 -9.80
CA LEU A 143 -13.44 -1.65 -10.11
C LEU A 143 -12.88 -1.97 -11.51
N LYS A 144 -12.84 -3.25 -11.88
CA LYS A 144 -12.36 -3.69 -13.20
C LYS A 144 -13.22 -3.13 -14.32
N GLN A 145 -14.53 -3.07 -14.15
CA GLN A 145 -15.45 -2.44 -15.11
C GLN A 145 -15.15 -0.94 -15.32
N HIS A 146 -14.62 -0.27 -14.30
CA HIS A 146 -14.37 1.18 -14.31
C HIS A 146 -12.90 1.55 -14.55
N GLU A 147 -12.06 0.60 -14.95
CA GLU A 147 -10.61 0.79 -15.12
C GLU A 147 -10.27 1.88 -16.15
N SER A 148 -10.98 1.95 -17.29
CA SER A 148 -10.77 2.98 -18.31
C SER A 148 -10.98 4.39 -17.75
N HIS A 149 -11.99 4.54 -16.90
CA HIS A 149 -12.35 5.81 -16.30
C HIS A 149 -11.36 6.19 -15.18
N ALA A 150 -10.88 5.23 -14.38
CA ALA A 150 -9.78 5.43 -13.42
C ALA A 150 -8.47 5.81 -14.12
N ASN A 151 -8.15 5.19 -15.26
CA ASN A 151 -6.97 5.54 -16.06
C ASN A 151 -7.06 6.96 -16.62
N LYS A 152 -8.24 7.39 -17.08
CA LYS A 152 -8.47 8.79 -17.49
C LYS A 152 -8.23 9.77 -16.33
N ASN A 153 -8.69 9.44 -15.12
CA ASN A 153 -8.43 10.25 -13.93
C ASN A 153 -6.95 10.32 -13.59
N LYS A 154 -6.24 9.20 -13.66
CA LYS A 154 -4.80 9.14 -13.44
C LYS A 154 -4.06 10.10 -14.37
N MET A 155 -4.38 10.08 -15.66
CA MET A 155 -3.80 10.99 -16.66
C MET A 155 -4.17 12.46 -16.42
N GLN A 156 -5.39 12.75 -15.97
CA GLN A 156 -5.79 14.11 -15.62
C GLN A 156 -5.04 14.61 -14.38
N MET A 157 -4.95 13.80 -13.33
CA MET A 157 -4.19 14.12 -12.13
C MET A 157 -2.71 14.33 -12.43
N GLU A 158 -2.09 13.44 -13.22
CA GLU A 158 -0.69 13.58 -13.61
C GLU A 158 -0.42 14.88 -14.38
N ARG A 159 -1.32 15.28 -15.30
CA ARG A 159 -1.26 16.60 -15.94
C ARG A 159 -1.40 17.74 -14.94
N LEU A 160 -2.38 17.69 -14.03
CA LEU A 160 -2.59 18.73 -13.02
C LEU A 160 -1.35 18.92 -12.11
N PHE A 161 -0.73 17.82 -11.68
CA PHE A 161 0.47 17.87 -10.83
C PHE A 161 1.76 18.21 -11.60
N GLN A 162 1.83 17.93 -12.91
CA GLN A 162 2.93 18.41 -13.73
C GLN A 162 2.83 19.92 -13.98
N HIS A 163 1.63 20.44 -14.26
CA HIS A 163 1.40 21.86 -14.48
C HIS A 163 1.37 22.69 -13.18
N SER A 164 1.31 22.07 -11.99
CA SER A 164 1.47 22.81 -10.72
C SER A 164 2.89 23.28 -10.46
N HIS A 165 3.88 22.79 -11.22
CA HIS A 165 5.28 23.24 -11.15
C HIS A 165 5.60 24.35 -12.17
N ASP A 166 4.62 24.75 -12.99
CA ASP A 166 4.71 25.88 -13.93
C ASP A 166 3.57 26.88 -13.66
N PRO A 167 3.84 27.99 -12.96
CA PRO A 167 2.84 29.01 -12.63
C PRO A 167 2.11 29.59 -13.86
N LEU A 168 2.70 29.53 -15.05
CA LEU A 168 2.16 30.12 -16.28
C LEU A 168 1.16 29.21 -17.00
N ALA A 169 1.20 27.89 -16.77
CA ALA A 169 0.33 26.92 -17.43
C ALA A 169 -1.11 26.89 -16.86
N LEU A 170 -1.29 27.35 -15.61
CA LEU A 170 -2.61 27.39 -14.95
C LEU A 170 -3.51 28.50 -15.49
N VAL A 171 -2.94 29.66 -15.83
CA VAL A 171 -3.70 30.82 -16.34
C VAL A 171 -4.25 30.54 -17.74
N PHE A 172 -3.50 29.82 -18.58
CA PHE A 172 -3.89 29.59 -19.97
C PHE A 172 -5.09 28.64 -20.12
N ASN A 173 -5.29 27.70 -19.18
CA ASN A 173 -6.42 26.76 -19.21
C ASN A 173 -7.67 27.27 -18.45
N ALA A 174 -7.53 28.33 -17.65
CA ALA A 174 -8.63 28.91 -16.85
C ALA A 174 -9.39 30.03 -17.58
N LEU A 175 -8.97 30.42 -18.77
CA LEU A 175 -9.64 31.46 -19.56
C LEU A 175 -10.61 30.83 -20.55
N PRO A 176 -11.94 31.01 -20.40
CA PRO A 176 -12.88 30.71 -21.45
C PRO A 176 -12.72 31.79 -22.53
N TYR A 177 -11.75 31.63 -23.42
CA TYR A 177 -11.67 32.46 -24.62
C TYR A 177 -12.75 32.02 -25.61
N GLN A 178 -13.97 32.48 -25.39
CA GLN A 178 -14.88 32.81 -26.50
C GLN A 178 -14.80 34.31 -26.72
N TYR A 179 -13.80 34.75 -27.48
CA TYR A 179 -13.95 35.96 -28.27
C TYR A 179 -14.12 35.55 -29.71
N THR A 180 -15.38 35.45 -30.13
CA THR A 180 -15.76 35.61 -31.52
C THR A 180 -15.06 36.85 -32.06
N SER A 181 -14.29 36.70 -33.14
CA SER A 181 -13.74 37.79 -33.92
C SER A 181 -14.88 38.68 -34.43
N SER A 182 -15.20 39.73 -33.68
CA SER A 182 -15.98 40.86 -34.18
C SER A 182 -15.00 42.00 -34.41
N SER A 183 -14.91 42.42 -35.66
CA SER A 183 -14.14 43.55 -36.17
C SER A 183 -14.38 44.81 -35.33
N PHE A 184 -13.37 45.25 -34.59
CA PHE A 184 -13.39 46.53 -33.89
C PHE A 184 -13.02 47.64 -34.87
N VAL A 185 -14.00 48.47 -35.22
CA VAL A 185 -13.76 49.75 -35.90
C VAL A 185 -13.33 50.76 -34.83
N PRO A 186 -12.18 51.44 -34.96
CA PRO A 186 -11.78 52.46 -34.00
C PRO A 186 -12.66 53.71 -34.13
N PRO A 187 -12.97 54.41 -33.03
CA PRO A 187 -13.76 55.65 -33.09
C PRO A 187 -12.95 56.76 -33.79
N GLN A 188 -13.59 57.45 -34.73
CA GLN A 188 -12.98 58.57 -35.44
C GLN A 188 -12.69 59.73 -34.48
N SER A 189 -11.43 60.19 -34.48
CA SER A 189 -11.00 61.42 -33.82
C SER A 189 -11.63 62.63 -34.53
N SER A 190 -12.40 63.44 -33.81
CA SER A 190 -12.94 64.70 -34.31
C SER A 190 -11.83 65.75 -34.37
N PHE A 191 -11.12 65.79 -35.50
CA PHE A 191 -10.19 66.87 -35.83
C PHE A 191 -10.99 68.12 -36.22
N ILE A 192 -10.86 69.20 -35.45
CA ILE A 192 -11.40 70.52 -35.79
C ILE A 192 -10.25 71.31 -36.45
N PRO A 193 -10.37 71.75 -37.72
CA PRO A 193 -9.33 72.57 -38.34
C PRO A 193 -9.41 74.02 -37.82
N PRO A 194 -8.27 74.73 -37.74
CA PRO A 194 -8.25 76.13 -37.31
C PRO A 194 -8.79 77.05 -38.41
N VAL A 195 -9.58 78.04 -38.00
CA VAL A 195 -10.17 79.07 -38.86
C VAL A 195 -9.06 80.04 -39.30
N PRO A 196 -8.87 80.31 -40.60
CA PRO A 196 -7.95 81.33 -41.06
C PRO A 196 -8.57 82.72 -40.88
N TYR A 197 -7.88 83.60 -40.15
CA TYR A 197 -8.12 85.03 -40.22
C TYR A 197 -7.58 85.57 -41.54
N GLN A 198 -8.42 86.27 -42.31
CA GLN A 198 -8.01 87.06 -43.47
C GLN A 198 -7.82 88.54 -43.07
N PRO A 199 -6.96 89.28 -43.80
CA PRO A 199 -6.38 90.56 -43.39
C PRO A 199 -7.38 91.74 -43.39
#